data_AF-A0A843HPN2-F1
#
_entry.id   AF-A0A843HPN2-F1
#
_cell.length_a   1.000
_cell.length_b   1.000
_cell.length_c   1.000
_cell.angle_alpha   90.00
_cell.angle_beta   90.00
_cell.angle_gamma   90.00
#
_symmetry.space_group_name_H-M   'P 1'
#
loop_
_entity.id
_entity.type
_entity.pdbx_description
1 polymer ?
#
loop_
_entity_poly.entity_id
_entity_poly.type
_entity_poly.pdbx_seq_one_letter_code
_entity_poly.pdbx_strand_id
1 'polypeptide(L)'
;MNNDIYYNFDKLLSYNALLMFCIGERGVGKTFNAKVAVMKKFLKTGEQFIYLRRYKTELDTALATFWSDLQANGYFEDYDLKIKKSKMLTEFTCNGKTCGYAVPLSTANILKSTAFPKVKTIIFDEFILDGASGTYRYLKNEVTMMLDVIETVGRLRDVQVLFLGNALSIVNPYFTYFDLDLPYTGEFRTFKDGAIVVNYIRNLKYREAKKNSRFGKLIDNTDYGRYAIDNQMLRDNKYFIAKKPTTAVFWGVLVINGKEIGMWNGRDGYLYLSHKFDPNTVHRFACDYNDHSESTIFLNARENYYLKLCVRSYKQGLLKFEDQKIKGNIIPLLNKCVSF
;
A
#
# COMPACT_ATOMS: atom_id res chain seq x y z
N MET A 1 -5.47 5.35 -29.89
CA MET A 1 -6.46 5.01 -28.84
C MET A 1 -7.02 6.31 -28.28
N ASN A 2 -8.32 6.38 -27.94
CA ASN A 2 -8.89 7.57 -27.29
C ASN A 2 -8.14 7.85 -25.98
N ASN A 3 -7.31 8.91 -25.98
CA ASN A 3 -6.45 9.32 -24.86
C ASN A 3 -7.21 9.67 -23.57
N ASP A 4 -8.54 9.82 -23.66
CA ASP A 4 -9.41 10.26 -22.58
C ASP A 4 -9.82 9.17 -21.58
N ILE A 5 -9.51 7.90 -21.86
CA ILE A 5 -9.94 6.75 -21.03
C ILE A 5 -8.81 6.27 -20.10
N TYR A 6 -7.55 6.54 -20.43
CA TYR A 6 -6.39 6.07 -19.66
C TYR A 6 -5.84 7.16 -18.75
N TYR A 7 -5.35 6.76 -17.57
CA TYR A 7 -4.89 7.71 -16.55
C TYR A 7 -3.60 8.45 -16.96
N ASN A 8 -3.61 9.79 -16.95
CA ASN A 8 -2.43 10.60 -17.23
C ASN A 8 -1.53 10.76 -15.98
N PHE A 9 -0.28 10.30 -16.07
CA PHE A 9 0.73 10.42 -15.01
C PHE A 9 1.32 11.83 -14.86
N ASP A 10 1.22 12.70 -15.86
CA ASP A 10 1.90 14.00 -15.86
C ASP A 10 1.50 14.85 -14.65
N LYS A 11 0.21 14.83 -14.28
CA LYS A 11 -0.31 15.54 -13.11
C LYS A 11 0.19 14.97 -11.78
N LEU A 12 0.44 13.66 -11.70
CA LEU A 12 1.05 13.06 -10.51
C LEU A 12 2.52 13.48 -10.39
N LEU A 13 3.25 13.43 -11.52
CA LEU A 13 4.66 13.78 -11.56
C LEU A 13 4.93 15.27 -11.31
N SER A 14 3.98 16.16 -11.64
CA SER A 14 4.12 17.61 -11.40
C SER A 14 4.18 18.00 -9.93
N TYR A 15 3.73 17.13 -9.01
CA TYR A 15 3.87 17.38 -7.56
C TYR A 15 5.33 17.31 -7.09
N ASN A 16 6.22 16.67 -7.87
CA ASN A 16 7.62 16.48 -7.52
C ASN A 16 7.84 15.87 -6.12
N ALA A 17 6.89 15.06 -5.65
CA ALA A 17 6.94 14.41 -4.35
C ALA A 17 7.98 13.28 -4.34
N LEU A 18 8.59 13.03 -3.17
CA LEU A 18 9.49 11.89 -2.96
C LEU A 18 8.73 10.56 -3.06
N LEU A 19 7.56 10.46 -2.41
CA LEU A 19 6.72 9.27 -2.45
C LEU A 19 5.37 9.59 -3.10
N MET A 20 5.06 8.87 -4.17
CA MET A 20 3.84 9.04 -4.97
C MET A 20 3.04 7.74 -4.94
N PHE A 21 1.93 7.73 -4.21
CA PHE A 21 1.02 6.59 -4.11
C PHE A 21 -0.09 6.71 -5.15
N CYS A 22 -0.01 5.92 -6.21
CA CYS A 22 -1.00 5.86 -7.29
C CYS A 22 -1.90 4.63 -7.11
N ILE A 23 -3.10 4.87 -6.60
CA ILE A 23 -4.08 3.83 -6.25
C ILE A 23 -5.32 3.99 -7.12
N GLY A 24 -5.80 2.91 -7.72
CA GLY A 24 -6.98 2.98 -8.58
C GLY A 24 -7.39 1.63 -9.13
N GLU A 25 -8.32 1.63 -10.07
CA GLU A 25 -8.86 0.41 -10.67
C GLU A 25 -7.81 -0.43 -11.41
N ARG A 26 -8.02 -1.75 -11.40
CA ARG A 26 -7.23 -2.67 -12.21
C ARG A 26 -7.53 -2.43 -13.69
N GLY A 27 -6.46 -2.27 -14.47
CA GLY A 27 -6.53 -2.09 -15.92
C GLY A 27 -6.56 -0.64 -16.41
N VAL A 28 -6.55 0.36 -15.52
CA VAL A 28 -6.54 1.80 -15.88
C VAL A 28 -5.21 2.31 -16.48
N GLY A 29 -4.21 1.43 -16.61
CA GLY A 29 -2.92 1.74 -17.24
C GLY A 29 -1.82 2.25 -16.30
N LYS A 30 -1.94 2.03 -14.97
CA LYS A 30 -0.96 2.53 -13.98
C LYS A 30 0.48 2.11 -14.30
N THR A 31 0.72 0.80 -14.36
CA THR A 31 2.05 0.22 -14.61
C THR A 31 2.56 0.62 -16.00
N PHE A 32 1.69 0.58 -17.01
CA PHE A 32 2.02 0.97 -18.39
C PHE A 32 2.53 2.43 -18.45
N ASN A 33 1.78 3.37 -17.88
CA ASN A 33 2.15 4.78 -17.93
C ASN A 33 3.39 5.10 -17.07
N ALA A 34 3.60 4.37 -15.97
CA ALA A 34 4.85 4.48 -15.20
C ALA A 34 6.07 4.05 -16.03
N LYS A 35 5.96 2.94 -16.80
CA LYS A 35 7.01 2.49 -17.72
C LYS A 35 7.29 3.53 -18.81
N VAL A 36 6.23 4.07 -19.44
CA VAL A 36 6.36 5.14 -20.45
C VAL A 36 7.08 6.35 -19.87
N ALA A 37 6.72 6.78 -18.66
CA ALA A 37 7.31 7.96 -18.01
C ALA A 37 8.82 7.80 -17.78
N VAL A 38 9.27 6.67 -17.22
CA VAL A 38 10.70 6.44 -16.97
C VAL A 38 11.48 6.26 -18.27
N MET A 39 10.90 5.63 -19.28
CA MET A 39 11.56 5.50 -20.59
C MET A 39 11.71 6.84 -21.31
N LYS A 40 10.70 7.72 -21.27
CA LYS A 40 10.82 9.09 -21.78
C LYS A 40 11.93 9.86 -21.06
N LYS A 41 12.05 9.74 -19.73
CA LYS A 41 13.13 10.36 -18.95
C LYS A 41 14.50 9.80 -19.36
N PHE A 42 14.64 8.49 -19.50
CA PHE A 42 15.88 7.85 -19.97
C PHE A 42 16.29 8.35 -21.36
N LEU A 43 15.37 8.37 -22.32
CA LEU A 43 15.66 8.81 -23.69
C LEU A 43 16.04 10.30 -23.76
N LYS A 44 15.44 11.14 -22.90
CA LYS A 44 15.70 12.59 -22.86
C LYS A 44 16.98 12.96 -22.13
N THR A 45 17.27 12.31 -21.00
CA THR A 45 18.26 12.78 -20.02
C THR A 45 19.24 11.69 -19.54
N GLY A 46 19.01 10.43 -19.92
CA GLY A 46 19.79 9.29 -19.44
C GLY A 46 19.47 8.87 -18.00
N GLU A 47 18.40 9.42 -17.41
CA GLU A 47 17.90 9.01 -16.10
C GLU A 47 17.50 7.52 -16.10
N GLN A 48 17.99 6.77 -15.12
CA GLN A 48 17.69 5.36 -14.96
C GLN A 48 16.58 5.15 -13.93
N PHE A 49 15.98 3.96 -13.97
CA PHE A 49 14.95 3.56 -13.02
C PHE A 49 15.23 2.20 -12.35
N ILE A 50 14.54 1.95 -11.24
CA ILE A 50 14.44 0.61 -10.65
C ILE A 50 12.97 0.17 -10.68
N TYR A 51 12.72 -1.05 -11.12
CA TYR A 51 11.42 -1.71 -11.02
C TYR A 51 11.44 -2.72 -9.88
N LEU A 52 10.53 -2.55 -8.93
CA LEU A 52 10.37 -3.40 -7.76
C LEU A 52 9.08 -4.18 -7.83
N ARG A 53 9.19 -5.44 -7.46
CA ARG A 53 8.08 -6.32 -7.04
C ARG A 53 8.46 -6.91 -5.68
N ARG A 54 7.49 -7.38 -4.92
CA ARG A 54 7.74 -7.84 -3.55
C ARG A 54 8.57 -9.11 -3.55
N TYR A 55 8.15 -10.12 -4.31
CA TYR A 55 8.82 -11.42 -4.40
C TYR A 55 9.48 -11.65 -5.76
N LYS A 56 10.51 -12.51 -5.77
CA LYS A 56 11.23 -12.88 -7.00
C LYS A 56 10.31 -13.53 -8.04
N THR A 57 9.38 -14.39 -7.61
CA THR A 57 8.41 -15.04 -8.50
C THR A 57 7.51 -14.03 -9.21
N GLU A 58 6.98 -13.05 -8.47
CA GLU A 58 6.19 -11.95 -9.04
C GLU A 58 7.01 -11.12 -10.04
N LEU A 59 8.27 -10.85 -9.71
CA LEU A 59 9.19 -10.12 -10.58
C LEU A 59 9.43 -10.89 -11.88
N ASP A 60 9.78 -12.18 -11.80
CA ASP A 60 10.06 -13.00 -12.98
C ASP A 60 8.85 -13.08 -13.92
N THR A 61 7.63 -13.18 -13.39
CA THR A 61 6.39 -13.11 -14.19
C THR A 61 6.20 -11.74 -14.84
N ALA A 62 6.39 -10.65 -14.09
CA ALA A 62 6.24 -9.29 -14.62
C ALA A 62 7.30 -8.96 -15.69
N LEU A 63 8.51 -9.50 -15.55
CA LEU A 63 9.61 -9.28 -16.49
C LEU A 63 9.37 -9.94 -17.85
N ALA A 64 8.70 -11.09 -17.89
CA ALA A 64 8.43 -11.81 -19.14
C ALA A 64 7.66 -10.96 -20.17
N THR A 65 6.81 -10.05 -19.70
CA THR A 65 5.97 -9.20 -20.55
C THR A 65 6.27 -7.70 -20.40
N PHE A 66 7.41 -7.35 -19.78
CA PHE A 66 7.68 -5.98 -19.37
C PHE A 66 7.79 -4.97 -20.52
N TRP A 67 8.38 -5.38 -21.65
CA TRP A 67 8.49 -4.56 -22.85
C TRP A 67 7.43 -4.86 -23.90
N SER A 68 6.94 -6.09 -23.93
CA SER A 68 5.98 -6.53 -24.94
C SER A 68 4.68 -5.74 -24.89
N ASP A 69 4.23 -5.32 -23.69
CA ASP A 69 3.02 -4.50 -23.56
C ASP A 69 3.20 -3.10 -24.15
N LEU A 70 4.36 -2.48 -23.97
CA LEU A 70 4.69 -1.18 -24.57
C LEU A 70 4.76 -1.28 -26.10
N GLN A 71 5.53 -2.24 -26.60
CA GLN A 71 5.73 -2.43 -28.05
C GLN A 71 4.42 -2.79 -28.75
N ALA A 72 3.59 -3.66 -28.17
CA ALA A 72 2.28 -4.01 -28.74
C ALA A 72 1.30 -2.82 -28.83
N ASN A 73 1.59 -1.71 -28.14
CA ASN A 73 0.80 -0.48 -28.18
C ASN A 73 1.48 0.64 -29.00
N GLY A 74 2.52 0.32 -29.77
CA GLY A 74 3.21 1.30 -30.63
C GLY A 74 4.22 2.19 -29.89
N TYR A 75 4.62 1.84 -28.66
CA TYR A 75 5.58 2.63 -27.89
C TYR A 75 7.00 2.09 -28.05
N PHE A 76 7.91 3.00 -28.39
CA PHE A 76 9.36 2.74 -28.46
C PHE A 76 9.75 1.62 -29.44
N GLU A 77 9.00 1.44 -30.53
CA GLU A 77 9.28 0.40 -31.55
C GLU A 77 10.66 0.56 -32.21
N ASP A 78 11.11 1.81 -32.38
CA ASP A 78 12.43 2.14 -32.96
C ASP A 78 13.61 1.85 -32.03
N TYR A 79 13.37 1.38 -30.80
CA TYR A 79 14.39 1.15 -29.79
C TYR A 79 14.59 -0.33 -29.48
N ASP A 80 15.84 -0.76 -29.41
CA ASP A 80 16.23 -2.12 -29.02
C ASP A 80 16.12 -2.27 -27.49
N LEU A 81 14.94 -2.65 -27.01
CA LEU A 81 14.63 -2.90 -25.61
C LEU A 81 14.88 -4.37 -25.24
N LYS A 82 15.78 -4.59 -24.29
CA LYS A 82 16.17 -5.93 -23.82
C LYS A 82 16.19 -6.01 -22.30
N ILE A 83 16.07 -7.25 -21.80
CA ILE A 83 16.22 -7.60 -20.39
C ILE A 83 17.40 -8.56 -20.28
N LYS A 84 18.45 -8.15 -19.58
CA LYS A 84 19.64 -8.96 -19.32
C LYS A 84 19.56 -9.49 -17.89
N LYS A 85 19.30 -10.78 -17.74
CA LYS A 85 19.37 -11.44 -16.43
C LYS A 85 20.81 -11.80 -16.12
N SER A 86 21.36 -11.29 -15.02
CA SER A 86 22.63 -11.75 -14.46
C SER A 86 22.40 -12.48 -13.13
N LYS A 87 23.44 -13.17 -12.63
CA LYS A 87 23.39 -13.84 -11.32
C LYS A 87 23.16 -12.85 -10.16
N MET A 88 23.57 -11.58 -10.32
CA MET A 88 23.45 -10.57 -9.27
C MET A 88 22.22 -9.67 -9.45
N LEU A 89 22.01 -9.14 -10.66
CA LEU A 89 21.01 -8.12 -10.93
C LEU A 89 20.40 -8.31 -12.33
N THR A 90 19.10 -8.06 -12.46
CA THR A 90 18.46 -7.99 -13.78
C THR A 90 18.50 -6.56 -14.29
N GLU A 91 19.03 -6.38 -15.50
CA GLU A 91 19.17 -5.07 -16.13
C GLU A 91 18.21 -4.90 -17.29
N PHE A 92 17.67 -3.70 -17.41
CA PHE A 92 16.97 -3.21 -18.57
C PHE A 92 17.94 -2.46 -19.46
N THR A 93 17.97 -2.77 -20.75
CA THR A 93 18.83 -2.07 -21.71
C THR A 93 18.02 -1.55 -22.88
N CYS A 94 18.36 -0.34 -23.34
CA CYS A 94 17.80 0.32 -24.52
C CYS A 94 18.96 0.73 -25.44
N ASN A 95 19.00 0.22 -26.67
CA ASN A 95 20.10 0.44 -27.63
C ASN A 95 21.48 0.14 -27.01
N GLY A 96 21.58 -0.97 -26.28
CA GLY A 96 22.82 -1.41 -25.63
C GLY A 96 23.20 -0.66 -24.34
N LYS A 97 22.51 0.43 -23.98
CA LYS A 97 22.75 1.20 -22.75
C LYS A 97 21.79 0.77 -21.64
N THR A 98 22.28 0.63 -20.41
CA THR A 98 21.42 0.31 -19.25
C THR A 98 20.47 1.47 -18.95
N CYS A 99 19.16 1.22 -19.03
CA CYS A 99 18.10 2.17 -18.71
C CYS A 99 17.46 1.93 -17.34
N GLY A 100 17.64 0.75 -16.75
CA GLY A 100 17.16 0.50 -15.41
C GLY A 100 17.50 -0.89 -14.90
N TYR A 101 16.95 -1.21 -13.73
CA TYR A 101 17.19 -2.46 -13.03
C TYR A 101 15.88 -3.05 -12.49
N ALA A 102 15.81 -4.37 -12.37
CA ALA A 102 14.69 -5.07 -11.78
C ALA A 102 15.13 -5.82 -10.52
N VAL A 103 14.45 -5.58 -9.41
CA VAL A 103 14.88 -6.06 -8.09
C VAL A 103 13.68 -6.55 -7.28
N PRO A 104 13.74 -7.75 -6.67
CA PRO A 104 12.76 -8.15 -5.68
C PRO A 104 13.02 -7.40 -4.38
N LEU A 105 12.00 -6.83 -3.76
CA LEU A 105 12.12 -6.19 -2.45
C LEU A 105 12.66 -7.18 -1.41
N SER A 106 12.21 -8.44 -1.47
CA SER A 106 12.66 -9.53 -0.58
C SER A 106 14.17 -9.80 -0.62
N THR A 107 14.87 -9.40 -1.67
CA THR A 107 16.32 -9.61 -1.84
C THR A 107 17.07 -8.29 -2.08
N ALA A 108 16.47 -7.15 -1.72
CA ALA A 108 17.02 -5.84 -2.07
C ALA A 108 18.32 -5.48 -1.36
N ASN A 109 18.77 -6.28 -0.37
CA ASN A 109 20.10 -6.17 0.23
C ASN A 109 21.23 -6.21 -0.81
N ILE A 110 21.03 -6.86 -1.96
CA ILE A 110 21.99 -6.89 -3.07
C ILE A 110 22.32 -5.47 -3.58
N LEU A 111 21.41 -4.51 -3.41
CA LEU A 111 21.62 -3.13 -3.85
C LEU A 111 22.69 -2.39 -3.03
N LYS A 112 23.00 -2.83 -1.80
CA LYS A 112 24.02 -2.18 -0.97
C LYS A 112 25.44 -2.32 -1.55
N SER A 113 25.66 -3.33 -2.39
CA SER A 113 26.97 -3.62 -3.01
C SER A 113 27.17 -2.98 -4.38
N THR A 114 26.17 -2.27 -4.91
CA THR A 114 26.18 -1.71 -6.27
C THR A 114 25.84 -0.22 -6.23
N ALA A 115 26.55 0.61 -7.00
CA ALA A 115 26.26 2.03 -7.09
C ALA A 115 25.21 2.32 -8.19
N PHE A 116 24.22 3.15 -7.87
CA PHE A 116 23.13 3.54 -8.79
C PHE A 116 23.08 5.07 -9.05
N PRO A 117 24.17 5.69 -9.54
CA PRO A 117 24.33 7.15 -9.58
C PRO A 117 23.35 7.85 -10.54
N LYS A 118 22.81 7.13 -11.54
CA LYS A 118 21.86 7.68 -12.52
C LYS A 118 20.41 7.30 -12.23
N VAL A 119 20.16 6.49 -11.20
CA VAL A 119 18.78 6.16 -10.81
C VAL A 119 18.15 7.38 -10.16
N LYS A 120 16.98 7.75 -10.67
CA LYS A 120 16.15 8.88 -10.19
C LYS A 120 14.71 8.49 -9.87
N THR A 121 14.24 7.35 -10.39
CA THR A 121 12.87 6.88 -10.16
C THR A 121 12.87 5.41 -9.77
N ILE A 122 12.11 5.05 -8.74
CA ILE A 122 11.80 3.67 -8.35
C ILE A 122 10.31 3.46 -8.61
N ILE A 123 9.96 2.40 -9.33
CA ILE A 123 8.58 1.97 -9.52
C ILE A 123 8.36 0.75 -8.64
N PHE A 124 7.51 0.87 -7.63
CA PHE A 124 7.06 -0.29 -6.86
C PHE A 124 5.65 -0.68 -7.27
N ASP A 125 5.57 -1.73 -8.08
CA ASP A 125 4.34 -2.16 -8.72
C ASP A 125 3.62 -3.23 -7.89
N GLU A 126 2.28 -3.14 -7.88
CA GLU A 126 1.39 -3.94 -7.03
C GLU A 126 1.80 -3.97 -5.54
N PHE A 127 2.09 -2.78 -4.97
CA PHE A 127 2.49 -2.68 -3.57
C PHE A 127 1.36 -3.04 -2.59
N ILE A 128 0.09 -2.94 -3.00
CA ILE A 128 -1.06 -3.37 -2.18
C ILE A 128 -1.40 -4.81 -2.51
N LEU A 129 -1.47 -5.66 -1.49
CA LEU A 129 -1.87 -7.06 -1.64
C LEU A 129 -3.39 -7.23 -1.79
N ASP A 130 -3.77 -8.18 -2.63
CA ASP A 130 -5.13 -8.74 -2.65
C ASP A 130 -5.20 -9.87 -1.62
N GLY A 131 -5.70 -9.57 -0.41
CA GLY A 131 -5.74 -10.52 0.70
C GLY A 131 -6.68 -11.73 0.50
N ALA A 132 -6.98 -12.16 -0.73
CA ALA A 132 -7.84 -13.29 -1.07
C ALA A 132 -7.09 -14.62 -0.97
N SER A 133 -5.78 -14.59 -1.21
CA SER A 133 -4.93 -15.76 -1.22
C SER A 133 -4.00 -15.70 -0.01
N GLY A 134 -4.22 -16.58 0.98
CA GLY A 134 -3.38 -16.72 2.17
C GLY A 134 -1.89 -17.01 1.89
N THR A 135 -1.54 -17.20 0.62
CA THR A 135 -0.21 -17.42 0.05
C THR A 135 0.67 -16.17 0.02
N TYR A 136 0.12 -14.98 -0.26
CA TYR A 136 0.90 -13.76 -0.40
C TYR A 136 0.64 -12.81 0.77
N ARG A 137 1.72 -12.45 1.47
CA ARG A 137 1.69 -11.59 2.66
C ARG A 137 2.68 -10.45 2.48
N TYR A 138 2.50 -9.37 3.24
CA TYR A 138 3.52 -8.34 3.31
C TYR A 138 4.79 -8.96 3.91
N LEU A 139 5.96 -8.50 3.48
CA LEU A 139 7.22 -8.91 4.09
C LEU A 139 7.25 -8.42 5.55
N LYS A 140 7.95 -9.15 6.42
CA LYS A 140 8.22 -8.66 7.77
C LYS A 140 9.04 -7.37 7.64
N ASN A 141 8.59 -6.29 8.28
CA ASN A 141 9.21 -4.97 8.22
C ASN A 141 9.35 -4.42 6.78
N GLU A 142 8.41 -4.72 5.88
CA GLU A 142 8.48 -4.34 4.46
C GLU A 142 8.71 -2.84 4.25
N VAL A 143 8.07 -1.99 5.06
CA VAL A 143 8.22 -0.53 4.95
C VAL A 143 9.67 -0.12 5.24
N THR A 144 10.29 -0.69 6.27
CA THR A 144 11.70 -0.47 6.59
C THR A 144 12.61 -0.94 5.45
N MET A 145 12.33 -2.12 4.88
CA MET A 145 13.09 -2.62 3.74
C MET A 145 12.99 -1.69 2.53
N MET A 146 11.80 -1.13 2.26
CA MET A 146 11.61 -0.17 1.19
C MET A 146 12.37 1.13 1.45
N LEU A 147 12.34 1.64 2.69
CA LEU A 147 13.10 2.83 3.09
C LEU A 147 14.62 2.61 2.95
N ASP A 148 15.13 1.45 3.36
CA ASP A 148 16.53 1.04 3.16
C ASP A 148 16.93 1.08 1.68
N VAL A 149 16.04 0.65 0.77
CA VAL A 149 16.28 0.71 -0.68
C VAL A 149 16.35 2.14 -1.17
N ILE A 150 15.42 3.00 -0.74
CA ILE A 150 15.41 4.42 -1.11
C ILE A 150 16.71 5.09 -0.67
N GLU A 151 17.12 4.85 0.58
CA GLU A 151 18.36 5.40 1.15
C GLU A 151 19.60 4.87 0.42
N THR A 152 19.65 3.57 0.13
CA THR A 152 20.79 2.95 -0.57
C THR A 152 20.97 3.50 -1.98
N VAL A 153 19.86 3.72 -2.70
CA VAL A 153 19.87 4.19 -4.08
C VAL A 153 20.08 5.70 -4.16
N GLY A 154 19.32 6.47 -3.37
CA GLY A 154 19.37 7.93 -3.36
C GLY A 154 20.61 8.49 -2.70
N ARG A 155 21.01 7.93 -1.55
CA ARG A 155 21.99 8.54 -0.64
C ARG A 155 21.57 9.99 -0.38
N LEU A 156 22.42 10.96 -0.69
CA LEU A 156 22.13 12.40 -0.56
C LEU A 156 21.31 12.99 -1.73
N ARG A 157 20.80 12.17 -2.66
CA ARG A 157 20.04 12.63 -3.83
C ARG A 157 18.57 12.24 -3.72
N ASP A 158 17.71 13.13 -4.17
CA ASP A 158 16.29 12.83 -4.31
C ASP A 158 16.06 11.74 -5.36
N VAL A 159 15.40 10.67 -4.91
CA VAL A 159 14.91 9.58 -5.74
C VAL A 159 13.41 9.47 -5.52
N GLN A 160 12.66 9.63 -6.61
CA GLN A 160 11.21 9.57 -6.60
C GLN A 160 10.74 8.11 -6.57
N VAL A 161 9.72 7.80 -5.77
CA VAL A 161 9.15 6.46 -5.69
C VAL A 161 7.68 6.48 -6.10
N LEU A 162 7.35 5.70 -7.12
CA LEU A 162 5.99 5.48 -7.61
C LEU A 162 5.46 4.16 -7.02
N PHE A 163 4.59 4.25 -6.02
CA PHE A 163 3.85 3.10 -5.48
C PHE A 163 2.58 2.89 -6.28
N LEU A 164 2.49 1.79 -7.04
CA LEU A 164 1.34 1.50 -7.89
C LEU A 164 0.49 0.39 -7.26
N GLY A 165 -0.76 0.70 -6.93
CA GLY A 165 -1.64 -0.23 -6.22
C GLY A 165 -3.04 -0.30 -6.81
N ASN A 166 -3.66 -1.47 -6.71
CA ASN A 166 -5.10 -1.57 -6.91
C ASN A 166 -5.82 -1.17 -5.62
N ALA A 167 -6.96 -0.48 -5.73
CA ALA A 167 -7.69 0.05 -4.58
C ALA A 167 -8.49 -1.04 -3.83
N LEU A 168 -7.78 -2.06 -3.34
CA LEU A 168 -8.36 -3.23 -2.67
C LEU A 168 -8.67 -2.95 -1.19
N SER A 169 -7.80 -2.20 -0.51
CA SER A 169 -8.01 -1.74 0.87
C SER A 169 -7.10 -0.53 1.17
N ILE A 170 -7.59 0.40 2.01
CA ILE A 170 -6.77 1.51 2.55
C ILE A 170 -5.83 0.99 3.65
N VAL A 171 -6.18 -0.14 4.27
CA VAL A 171 -5.41 -0.75 5.34
C VAL A 171 -4.21 -1.50 4.74
N ASN A 172 -3.09 -0.79 4.64
CA ASN A 172 -1.81 -1.37 4.25
C ASN A 172 -0.67 -0.79 5.09
N PRO A 173 0.47 -1.50 5.22
CA PRO A 173 1.58 -1.08 6.07
C PRO A 173 2.10 0.32 5.77
N TYR A 174 2.14 0.74 4.49
CA TYR A 174 2.64 2.06 4.10
C TYR A 174 1.71 3.18 4.56
N PHE A 175 0.40 3.02 4.36
CA PHE A 175 -0.59 3.98 4.82
C PHE A 175 -0.61 4.08 6.35
N THR A 176 -0.48 2.95 7.04
CA THR A 176 -0.37 2.94 8.51
C THR A 176 0.89 3.64 9.00
N TYR A 177 2.05 3.37 8.38
CA TYR A 177 3.35 3.89 8.79
C TYR A 177 3.48 5.40 8.56
N PHE A 178 3.09 5.90 7.39
CA PHE A 178 3.16 7.33 7.05
C PHE A 178 1.93 8.12 7.50
N ASP A 179 0.97 7.47 8.14
CA ASP A 179 -0.34 8.00 8.52
C ASP A 179 -1.07 8.68 7.35
N LEU A 180 -1.25 7.91 6.28
CA LEU A 180 -1.90 8.36 5.06
C LEU A 180 -3.38 8.00 5.04
N ASP A 181 -4.11 8.79 4.26
CA ASP A 181 -5.53 8.61 3.99
C ASP A 181 -5.81 8.87 2.52
N LEU A 182 -6.89 8.30 2.00
CA LEU A 182 -7.35 8.67 0.67
C LEU A 182 -7.88 10.12 0.66
N PRO A 183 -7.81 10.79 -0.50
CA PRO A 183 -8.49 12.08 -0.69
C PRO A 183 -10.00 11.92 -0.49
N TYR A 184 -10.58 12.74 0.41
CA TYR A 184 -12.03 12.82 0.61
C TYR A 184 -12.69 13.46 -0.61
N THR A 185 -12.09 14.55 -1.11
CA THR A 185 -12.52 15.31 -2.29
C THR A 185 -11.39 15.34 -3.32
N GLY A 186 -11.73 15.21 -4.60
CA GLY A 186 -10.77 15.17 -5.69
C GLY A 186 -9.97 13.87 -5.75
N GLU A 187 -8.91 13.88 -6.56
CA GLU A 187 -8.07 12.71 -6.84
C GLU A 187 -6.73 12.73 -6.13
N PHE A 188 -6.31 13.86 -5.55
CA PHE A 188 -4.97 14.04 -4.98
C PHE A 188 -5.06 14.56 -3.55
N ARG A 189 -4.16 14.09 -2.69
CA ARG A 189 -3.93 14.62 -1.34
C ARG A 189 -2.44 14.57 -1.03
N THR A 190 -1.90 15.68 -0.55
CA THR A 190 -0.50 15.78 -0.14
C THR A 190 -0.36 15.59 1.37
N PHE A 191 0.79 15.09 1.78
CA PHE A 191 1.17 14.86 3.18
C PHE A 191 2.63 15.27 3.37
N LYS A 192 3.03 15.50 4.63
CA LYS A 192 4.42 15.81 5.01
C LYS A 192 5.00 16.95 4.14
N ASP A 193 4.31 18.09 4.12
CA ASP A 193 4.71 19.29 3.39
C ASP A 193 4.95 19.08 1.88
N GLY A 194 4.22 18.12 1.28
CA GLY A 194 4.32 17.82 -0.16
C GLY A 194 5.35 16.76 -0.51
N ALA A 195 6.11 16.23 0.47
CA ALA A 195 7.04 15.12 0.24
C ALA A 195 6.32 13.81 -0.16
N ILE A 196 5.04 13.69 0.21
CA ILE A 196 4.20 12.54 -0.15
C ILE A 196 2.94 13.04 -0.85
N VAL A 197 2.54 12.37 -1.93
CA VAL A 197 1.24 12.56 -2.58
C VAL A 197 0.52 11.22 -2.74
N VAL A 198 -0.75 11.20 -2.36
CA VAL A 198 -1.67 10.10 -2.60
C VAL A 198 -2.60 10.50 -3.74
N ASN A 199 -2.56 9.74 -4.83
CA ASN A 199 -3.49 9.85 -5.93
C ASN A 199 -4.46 8.65 -5.93
N TYR A 200 -5.74 8.96 -5.78
CA TYR A 200 -6.82 8.00 -5.87
C TYR A 200 -7.61 8.20 -7.17
N ILE A 201 -7.33 7.35 -8.15
CA ILE A 201 -7.89 7.45 -9.50
C ILE A 201 -9.34 6.99 -9.49
N ARG A 202 -10.25 7.88 -9.91
CA ARG A 202 -11.67 7.60 -10.08
C ARG A 202 -12.07 7.90 -11.53
N ASN A 203 -11.71 6.99 -12.44
CA ASN A 203 -11.99 7.21 -13.85
C ASN A 203 -13.38 6.71 -14.23
N LEU A 204 -14.38 7.58 -14.12
CA LEU A 204 -15.78 7.25 -14.44
C LEU A 204 -15.94 6.76 -15.88
N LYS A 205 -15.26 7.38 -16.86
CA LYS A 205 -15.31 6.95 -18.27
C LYS A 205 -14.80 5.51 -18.44
N TYR A 206 -13.71 5.16 -17.75
CA TYR A 206 -13.18 3.80 -17.76
C TYR A 206 -14.14 2.80 -17.11
N ARG A 207 -14.79 3.17 -16.00
CA ARG A 207 -15.81 2.32 -15.36
C ARG A 207 -16.99 2.05 -16.27
N GLU A 208 -17.52 3.08 -16.92
CA GLU A 208 -18.63 2.94 -17.87
C GLU A 208 -18.25 2.06 -19.05
N ALA A 209 -17.07 2.26 -19.64
CA ALA A 209 -16.56 1.41 -20.70
C ALA A 209 -16.41 -0.06 -20.24
N LYS A 210 -15.88 -0.27 -19.03
CA LYS A 210 -15.73 -1.59 -18.43
C LYS A 210 -17.07 -2.25 -18.16
N LYS A 211 -18.05 -1.51 -17.62
CA LYS A 211 -19.42 -1.97 -17.35
C LYS A 211 -20.13 -2.39 -18.64
N ASN A 212 -19.91 -1.64 -19.72
CA ASN A 212 -20.51 -1.93 -21.03
C ASN A 212 -19.85 -3.11 -21.78
N SER A 213 -18.68 -3.56 -21.35
CA SER A 213 -18.02 -4.74 -21.93
C SER A 213 -18.81 -6.02 -21.67
N ARG A 214 -18.64 -7.04 -22.52
CA ARG A 214 -19.29 -8.35 -22.35
C ARG A 214 -19.00 -8.97 -20.98
N PHE A 215 -17.76 -8.86 -20.51
CA PHE A 215 -17.38 -9.34 -19.18
C PHE A 215 -17.98 -8.47 -18.07
N GLY A 216 -17.99 -7.15 -18.25
CA GLY A 216 -18.60 -6.21 -17.30
C GLY A 216 -20.08 -6.47 -17.07
N LYS A 217 -20.83 -6.68 -18.15
CA LYS A 217 -22.25 -7.05 -18.10
C LYS A 217 -22.48 -8.39 -17.40
N LEU A 218 -21.59 -9.36 -17.57
CA LEU A 218 -21.68 -10.68 -16.93
C LEU A 218 -21.52 -10.60 -15.41
N ILE A 219 -20.60 -9.75 -14.94
CA ILE A 219 -20.30 -9.62 -13.50
C ILE A 219 -21.07 -8.48 -12.83
N ASP A 220 -21.91 -7.75 -13.56
CA ASP A 220 -22.71 -6.64 -13.01
C ASP A 220 -23.58 -7.15 -11.85
N ASN A 221 -23.70 -6.35 -10.78
CA ASN A 221 -24.38 -6.71 -9.53
C ASN A 221 -23.80 -7.88 -8.73
N THR A 222 -22.64 -8.43 -9.11
CA THR A 222 -21.91 -9.39 -8.25
C THR A 222 -20.96 -8.65 -7.30
N ASP A 223 -20.51 -9.31 -6.23
CA ASP A 223 -19.45 -8.77 -5.37
C ASP A 223 -18.18 -8.47 -6.17
N TYR A 224 -17.82 -9.37 -7.09
CA TYR A 224 -16.70 -9.17 -7.99
C TYR A 224 -16.91 -7.96 -8.91
N GLY A 225 -18.12 -7.74 -9.43
CA GLY A 225 -18.48 -6.57 -10.22
C GLY A 225 -18.37 -5.26 -9.44
N ARG A 226 -18.90 -5.20 -8.21
CA ARG A 226 -18.80 -4.04 -7.33
C ARG A 226 -17.34 -3.64 -7.04
N TYR A 227 -16.43 -4.61 -6.98
CA TYR A 227 -15.00 -4.33 -6.89
C TYR A 227 -14.36 -3.96 -8.23
N ALA A 228 -14.52 -4.81 -9.24
CA ALA A 228 -13.80 -4.68 -10.49
C ALA A 228 -14.28 -3.49 -11.31
N ILE A 229 -15.55 -3.09 -11.17
CA ILE A 229 -16.20 -2.02 -11.93
C ILE A 229 -16.40 -0.79 -11.05
N ASP A 230 -17.02 -0.92 -9.87
CA ASP A 230 -17.37 0.26 -9.06
C ASP A 230 -16.22 0.72 -8.13
N ASN A 231 -15.11 -0.03 -8.09
CA ASN A 231 -13.95 0.20 -7.22
C ASN A 231 -14.35 0.40 -5.75
N GLN A 232 -15.49 -0.18 -5.34
CA GLN A 232 -15.89 -0.18 -3.94
C GLN A 232 -14.93 -1.12 -3.23
N MET A 233 -14.31 -0.62 -2.15
CA MET A 233 -13.39 -1.40 -1.33
C MET A 233 -14.17 -2.52 -0.64
N LEU A 234 -14.30 -3.66 -1.33
CA LEU A 234 -15.07 -4.84 -0.89
C LEU A 234 -14.75 -5.28 0.54
N ARG A 235 -13.49 -5.08 0.95
CA ARG A 235 -12.93 -5.62 2.19
C ARG A 235 -13.06 -4.68 3.38
N ASP A 236 -13.24 -3.40 3.14
CA ASP A 236 -13.48 -2.41 4.18
C ASP A 236 -14.98 -2.41 4.50
N ASN A 237 -15.51 -3.56 4.92
CA ASN A 237 -16.88 -3.62 5.40
C ASN A 237 -17.03 -2.66 6.58
N LYS A 238 -18.09 -1.85 6.57
CA LYS A 238 -18.38 -0.91 7.67
C LYS A 238 -18.90 -1.63 8.92
N TYR A 239 -18.97 -2.97 8.90
CA TYR A 239 -19.31 -3.74 10.09
C TYR A 239 -18.33 -3.41 11.21
N PHE A 240 -18.87 -3.22 12.40
CA PHE A 240 -18.13 -2.81 13.59
C PHE A 240 -17.51 -1.40 13.53
N ILE A 241 -17.73 -0.59 12.49
CA ILE A 241 -17.27 0.80 12.49
C ILE A 241 -18.31 1.71 13.14
N ALA A 242 -17.96 2.33 14.26
CA ALA A 242 -18.80 3.31 14.96
C ALA A 242 -17.96 4.20 15.87
N LYS A 243 -18.29 5.50 15.91
CA LYS A 243 -17.73 6.43 16.90
C LYS A 243 -18.26 6.09 18.29
N LYS A 244 -17.42 6.25 19.31
CA LYS A 244 -17.85 6.07 20.71
C LYS A 244 -18.89 7.13 21.12
N PRO A 245 -19.90 6.79 21.92
CA PRO A 245 -20.78 7.78 22.51
C PRO A 245 -20.01 8.65 23.53
N THR A 246 -20.53 9.85 23.79
CA THR A 246 -19.96 10.76 24.81
C THR A 246 -20.04 10.18 26.22
N THR A 247 -20.99 9.27 26.46
CA THR A 247 -21.21 8.58 27.74
C THR A 247 -20.29 7.37 27.97
N ALA A 248 -19.43 7.03 27.00
CA ALA A 248 -18.52 5.91 27.13
C ALA A 248 -17.45 6.19 28.19
N VAL A 249 -17.20 5.20 29.05
CA VAL A 249 -16.23 5.27 30.15
C VAL A 249 -14.87 4.81 29.66
N PHE A 250 -13.85 5.62 29.90
CA PHE A 250 -12.47 5.28 29.54
C PHE A 250 -11.92 4.18 30.44
N TRP A 251 -11.28 3.17 29.86
CA TRP A 251 -10.71 2.04 30.59
C TRP A 251 -9.18 1.95 30.51
N GLY A 252 -8.57 2.50 29.46
CA GLY A 252 -7.12 2.47 29.29
C GLY A 252 -6.70 2.56 27.83
N VAL A 253 -5.39 2.41 27.60
CA VAL A 253 -4.77 2.46 26.28
C VAL A 253 -4.19 1.10 25.92
N LEU A 254 -4.50 0.66 24.71
CA LEU A 254 -3.90 -0.49 24.07
C LEU A 254 -2.79 0.00 23.12
N VAL A 255 -1.56 -0.44 23.33
CA VAL A 255 -0.42 -0.12 22.47
C VAL A 255 -0.19 -1.27 21.51
N ILE A 256 -0.35 -1.00 20.21
CA ILE A 256 -0.19 -1.99 19.14
C ILE A 256 0.59 -1.37 17.97
N ASN A 257 1.69 -2.02 17.57
CA ASN A 257 2.58 -1.59 16.50
C ASN A 257 3.00 -0.12 16.65
N GLY A 258 3.36 0.28 17.87
CA GLY A 258 3.73 1.65 18.24
C GLY A 258 2.58 2.66 18.25
N LYS A 259 1.33 2.24 18.03
CA LYS A 259 0.15 3.12 18.09
C LYS A 259 -0.63 2.94 19.38
N GLU A 260 -0.97 4.07 20.00
CA GLU A 260 -1.83 4.13 21.19
C GLU A 260 -3.31 4.20 20.77
N ILE A 261 -4.11 3.25 21.24
CA ILE A 261 -5.53 3.14 20.94
C ILE A 261 -6.30 3.16 22.27
N GLY A 262 -7.17 4.16 22.44
CA GLY A 262 -8.01 4.27 23.63
C GLY A 262 -9.14 3.24 23.62
N MET A 263 -9.36 2.61 24.75
CA MET A 263 -10.42 1.63 24.96
C MET A 263 -11.50 2.19 25.89
N TRP A 264 -12.74 2.10 25.44
CA TRP A 264 -13.88 2.76 26.06
C TRP A 264 -15.07 1.83 26.16
N ASN A 265 -15.67 1.72 27.34
CA ASN A 265 -16.89 0.94 27.53
C ASN A 265 -18.14 1.81 27.40
N GLY A 266 -18.97 1.49 26.43
CA GLY A 266 -20.27 2.14 26.24
C GLY A 266 -21.31 1.58 27.20
N ARG A 267 -22.24 2.43 27.65
CA ARG A 267 -23.41 1.99 28.43
C ARG A 267 -24.40 1.16 27.61
N ASP A 268 -24.26 1.19 26.30
CA ASP A 268 -24.97 0.37 25.32
C ASP A 268 -24.43 -1.07 25.22
N GLY A 269 -23.44 -1.43 26.04
CA GLY A 269 -22.87 -2.78 26.07
C GLY A 269 -21.82 -3.03 25.00
N TYR A 270 -21.45 -2.01 24.21
CA TYR A 270 -20.38 -2.09 23.23
C TYR A 270 -19.04 -1.63 23.81
N LEU A 271 -17.98 -2.32 23.41
CA LEU A 271 -16.60 -1.88 23.62
C LEU A 271 -16.16 -1.05 22.40
N TYR A 272 -15.61 0.13 22.62
CA TYR A 272 -15.15 1.04 21.56
C TYR A 272 -13.65 1.22 21.61
N LEU A 273 -13.02 1.11 20.44
CA LEU A 273 -11.63 1.46 20.23
C LEU A 273 -11.55 2.76 19.43
N SER A 274 -10.82 3.74 19.97
CA SER A 274 -10.82 5.13 19.49
C SER A 274 -9.41 5.70 19.46
N HIS A 275 -9.17 6.66 18.56
CA HIS A 275 -7.94 7.46 18.57
C HIS A 275 -7.87 8.40 19.78
N LYS A 276 -9.01 8.63 20.44
CA LYS A 276 -9.07 9.43 21.67
C LYS A 276 -8.68 8.57 22.86
N PHE A 277 -7.78 9.07 23.68
CA PHE A 277 -7.40 8.50 24.97
C PHE A 277 -6.92 9.61 25.90
N ASP A 278 -6.84 9.30 27.20
CA ASP A 278 -6.21 10.17 28.18
C ASP A 278 -4.68 9.97 28.15
N PRO A 279 -3.88 10.98 27.75
CA PRO A 279 -2.42 10.85 27.68
C PRO A 279 -1.76 10.76 29.07
N ASN A 280 -2.46 11.07 30.16
CA ASN A 280 -1.91 10.97 31.52
C ASN A 280 -2.22 9.64 32.21
N THR A 281 -2.96 8.75 31.55
CA THR A 281 -3.31 7.45 32.15
C THR A 281 -2.07 6.62 32.44
N VAL A 282 -2.05 5.89 33.55
CA VAL A 282 -1.01 4.87 33.82
C VAL A 282 -1.39 3.50 33.24
N HIS A 283 -2.65 3.33 32.83
CA HIS A 283 -3.19 2.08 32.29
C HIS A 283 -2.90 1.95 30.80
N ARG A 284 -1.63 1.69 30.46
CA ARG A 284 -1.17 1.38 29.10
C ARG A 284 -0.77 -0.08 29.00
N PHE A 285 -1.29 -0.78 28.01
CA PHE A 285 -1.08 -2.22 27.84
C PHE A 285 -0.45 -2.52 26.49
N ALA A 286 0.74 -3.12 26.50
CA ALA A 286 1.42 -3.60 25.30
C ALA A 286 1.17 -5.11 25.13
N CYS A 287 0.96 -5.54 23.88
CA CYS A 287 0.68 -6.95 23.55
C CYS A 287 1.81 -7.64 22.77
N ASP A 288 2.80 -6.88 22.30
CA ASP A 288 4.01 -7.37 21.64
C ASP A 288 5.24 -6.83 22.39
N TYR A 289 6.34 -7.58 22.36
CA TYR A 289 7.60 -7.17 22.99
C TYR A 289 8.13 -5.87 22.37
N ASN A 290 7.92 -5.67 21.07
CA ASN A 290 8.36 -4.45 20.38
C ASN A 290 7.58 -3.20 20.83
N ASP A 291 6.39 -3.38 21.39
CA ASP A 291 5.53 -2.30 21.88
C ASP A 291 5.69 -2.06 23.38
N HIS A 292 6.55 -2.84 24.05
CA HIS A 292 6.81 -2.72 25.48
C HIS A 292 7.86 -1.65 25.77
N SER A 293 7.51 -0.74 26.66
CA SER A 293 8.39 0.26 27.28
C SER A 293 8.14 0.35 28.79
N GLU A 294 8.98 1.13 29.49
CA GLU A 294 8.80 1.49 30.91
C GLU A 294 7.42 2.09 31.23
N SER A 295 6.77 2.71 30.22
CA SER A 295 5.45 3.33 30.36
C SER A 295 4.29 2.38 30.03
N THR A 296 4.55 1.10 29.78
CA THR A 296 3.53 0.10 29.43
C THR A 296 3.62 -1.10 30.35
N ILE A 297 2.47 -1.68 30.67
CA ILE A 297 2.41 -2.96 31.34
C ILE A 297 2.47 -4.04 30.26
N PHE A 298 3.58 -4.79 30.20
CA PHE A 298 3.65 -5.99 29.36
C PHE A 298 2.86 -7.10 30.02
N LEU A 299 1.74 -7.45 29.39
CA LEU A 299 0.97 -8.61 29.76
C LEU A 299 1.06 -9.56 28.59
N ASN A 300 1.52 -10.80 28.84
CA ASN A 300 1.46 -11.84 27.84
C ASN A 300 0.03 -11.88 27.27
N ALA A 301 -0.14 -12.02 25.95
CA ALA A 301 -1.45 -11.88 25.30
C ALA A 301 -2.54 -12.80 25.91
N ARG A 302 -2.12 -13.92 26.52
CA ARG A 302 -2.96 -14.88 27.24
C ARG A 302 -3.36 -14.47 28.66
N GLU A 303 -2.73 -13.47 29.25
CA GLU A 303 -2.97 -13.01 30.63
C GLU A 303 -3.57 -11.60 30.67
N ASN A 304 -3.47 -10.85 29.57
CA ASN A 304 -4.05 -9.53 29.46
C ASN A 304 -5.59 -9.58 29.45
N TYR A 305 -6.21 -9.18 30.57
CA TYR A 305 -7.67 -9.14 30.73
C TYR A 305 -8.34 -8.27 29.66
N TYR A 306 -7.77 -7.10 29.36
CA TYR A 306 -8.33 -6.15 28.40
C TYR A 306 -8.26 -6.67 26.96
N LEU A 307 -7.19 -7.39 26.63
CA LEU A 307 -7.09 -8.05 25.33
C LEU A 307 -8.08 -9.22 25.22
N LYS A 308 -8.23 -10.03 26.27
CA LYS A 308 -9.27 -11.09 26.32
C LYS A 308 -10.66 -10.50 26.14
N LEU A 309 -10.92 -9.35 26.75
CA LEU A 309 -12.17 -8.65 26.63
C LEU A 309 -12.40 -8.15 25.20
N CYS A 310 -11.38 -7.57 24.56
CA CYS A 310 -11.44 -7.22 23.13
C CYS A 310 -11.73 -8.44 22.24
N VAL A 311 -11.04 -9.56 22.47
CA VAL A 311 -11.26 -10.81 21.72
C VAL A 311 -12.67 -11.37 21.94
N ARG A 312 -13.15 -11.38 23.18
CA ARG A 312 -14.50 -11.83 23.52
C ARG A 312 -15.56 -10.93 22.90
N SER A 313 -15.45 -9.62 23.06
CA SER A 313 -16.36 -8.64 22.47
C SER A 313 -16.35 -8.73 20.95
N TYR A 314 -15.20 -8.99 20.32
CA TYR A 314 -15.14 -9.23 18.88
C TYR A 314 -15.91 -10.49 18.46
N LYS A 315 -15.67 -11.63 19.13
CA LYS A 315 -16.39 -12.90 18.88
C LYS A 315 -17.91 -12.76 19.06
N GLN A 316 -18.35 -11.93 20.00
CA GLN A 316 -19.76 -11.67 20.30
C GLN A 316 -20.40 -10.56 19.44
N GLY A 317 -19.61 -9.91 18.57
CA GLY A 317 -20.09 -8.78 17.77
C GLY A 317 -20.32 -7.47 18.54
N LEU A 318 -19.78 -7.38 19.75
CA LEU A 318 -19.89 -6.25 20.68
C LEU A 318 -18.70 -5.29 20.65
N LEU A 319 -17.71 -5.52 19.77
CA LEU A 319 -16.57 -4.61 19.58
C LEU A 319 -16.85 -3.62 18.44
N LYS A 320 -16.58 -2.34 18.66
CA LYS A 320 -16.66 -1.27 17.68
C LYS A 320 -15.31 -0.55 17.53
N PHE A 321 -14.98 -0.15 16.32
CA PHE A 321 -13.78 0.60 15.96
C PHE A 321 -14.19 1.97 15.43
N GLU A 322 -13.51 3.04 15.84
CA GLU A 322 -13.83 4.39 15.35
C GLU A 322 -13.69 4.51 13.83
N ASP A 323 -12.69 3.83 13.25
CA ASP A 323 -12.45 3.80 11.81
C ASP A 323 -11.79 2.49 11.34
N GLN A 324 -11.58 2.38 10.02
CA GLN A 324 -10.94 1.22 9.40
C GLN A 324 -9.46 1.09 9.75
N LYS A 325 -8.76 2.18 10.12
CA LYS A 325 -7.34 2.13 10.52
C LYS A 325 -7.19 1.36 11.83
N ILE A 326 -7.99 1.71 12.84
CA ILE A 326 -7.99 1.01 14.13
C ILE A 326 -8.33 -0.47 13.93
N LYS A 327 -9.41 -0.75 13.19
CA LYS A 327 -9.84 -2.12 12.89
C LYS A 327 -8.74 -2.91 12.18
N GLY A 328 -8.10 -2.31 11.19
CA GLY A 328 -7.02 -2.91 10.41
C GLY A 328 -5.80 -3.27 11.24
N ASN A 329 -5.42 -2.40 12.19
CA ASN A 329 -4.26 -2.63 13.05
C ASN A 329 -4.50 -3.74 14.08
N ILE A 330 -5.72 -3.87 14.61
CA ILE A 330 -6.02 -4.81 15.70
C ILE A 330 -6.50 -6.18 15.22
N ILE A 331 -7.15 -6.31 14.06
CA ILE A 331 -7.65 -7.60 13.54
C ILE A 331 -6.55 -8.69 13.47
N PRO A 332 -5.32 -8.42 12.97
CA PRO A 332 -4.26 -9.42 12.97
C PRO A 332 -3.95 -9.96 14.37
N LEU A 333 -3.95 -9.10 15.39
CA LEU A 333 -3.74 -9.47 16.79
C LEU A 333 -4.91 -10.29 17.34
N LEU A 334 -6.15 -9.86 17.08
CA LEU A 334 -7.35 -10.60 17.49
C LEU A 334 -7.35 -12.01 16.90
N ASN A 335 -7.06 -12.16 15.60
CA ASN A 335 -7.01 -13.46 14.93
C ASN A 335 -5.95 -14.38 15.52
N LYS A 336 -4.76 -13.85 15.85
CA LYS A 336 -3.68 -14.60 16.52
C LYS A 336 -4.10 -15.09 17.91
N CYS A 337 -4.91 -14.30 18.63
CA CYS A 337 -5.41 -14.67 19.97
C CYS A 337 -6.62 -15.63 19.91
N VAL A 338 -7.37 -15.65 18.80
CA VAL A 338 -8.52 -16.54 18.59
C VAL A 338 -8.09 -17.98 18.26
N SER A 339 -6.88 -18.18 17.74
CA SER A 339 -6.34 -19.48 17.35
C SER A 339 -5.72 -20.30 18.49
N PHE A 340 -5.93 -19.87 19.74
CA PHE A 340 -5.50 -20.56 20.96
C PHE A 340 -6.66 -21.24 21.69
#